data_AF-A0A7J5BJD7-F1
#
_entry.id   AF-A0A7J5BJD7-F1
#
_cell.length_a   1.000
_cell.length_b   1.000
_cell.length_c   1.000
_cell.angle_alpha   90.00
_cell.angle_beta   90.00
_cell.angle_gamma   90.00
#
_symmetry.space_group_name_H-M   'P 1'
#
loop_
_entity.id
_entity.type
_entity.pdbx_description
1 polymer ?
#
loop_
_entity_poly.entity_id
_entity_poly.type
_entity_poly.pdbx_seq_one_letter_code
_entity_poly.pdbx_strand_id
1 'polypeptide(L)'
;MQFSEFVQAYHREVPPTHTATAGASLPAKTQRELDSIMGQGRAHAERWGGLLHDCLAGRAIGISKHQLDAEAQAYLRWFAAAGDRLVALSVEIANEQAASEVGCSGGPAEGVTASQQIESAKVLHALTEFSFHRLNARCLPMWSALLFDECTPRSIRRTVARARFELSSDVLLFSAVREQALGSMAQDDAETRQLRRWHTGMLTEIDAMIALLEVSCRTPQTVVLPAPPQFERFAGGANADMIVIDTAVHEVIGVQVKSSRSWRQADHYDARRVVMLDGVLHLENSRVMRTDARRSDRRAVSWPGLVGAHYLRALPVGRVEKGWATRRQALNMKIAARHFAGEMTDRNAEAFENCVRLVQQALGASGATGVTGATGRMRVGDGAQGRSTAPDRLRASLA
;
A
#
# COMPACT_ATOMS: atom_id res chain seq x y z
N MET A 1 -2.69 18.24 -11.14
CA MET A 1 -1.62 19.22 -10.85
C MET A 1 -0.38 18.80 -11.62
N GLN A 2 0.45 19.73 -12.11
CA GLN A 2 1.67 19.37 -12.85
C GLN A 2 2.71 18.72 -11.94
N PHE A 3 3.53 17.81 -12.47
CA PHE A 3 4.53 17.07 -11.66
C PHE A 3 5.47 17.99 -10.85
N SER A 4 5.97 19.06 -11.47
CA SER A 4 6.90 20.00 -10.83
C SER A 4 6.27 20.80 -9.70
N GLU A 5 4.99 21.14 -9.81
CA GLU A 5 4.24 21.80 -8.75
C GLU A 5 4.00 20.85 -7.59
N PHE A 6 3.67 19.59 -7.90
CA PHE A 6 3.42 18.56 -6.90
C PHE A 6 4.67 18.32 -6.05
N VAL A 7 5.82 18.12 -6.69
CA VAL A 7 7.06 17.76 -5.98
C VAL A 7 7.59 18.86 -5.04
N GLN A 8 7.21 20.13 -5.24
CA GLN A 8 7.63 21.24 -4.37
C GLN A 8 7.24 21.08 -2.90
N ALA A 9 6.18 20.33 -2.60
CA ALA A 9 5.74 20.07 -1.23
C ALA A 9 6.56 18.96 -0.54
N TYR A 10 7.45 18.29 -1.26
CA TYR A 10 8.13 17.08 -0.79
C TYR A 10 9.64 17.28 -0.78
N HIS A 11 10.27 16.82 0.29
CA HIS A 11 11.72 16.72 0.35
C HIS A 11 12.18 15.47 -0.41
N ARG A 12 13.28 15.59 -1.14
CA ARG A 12 13.92 14.44 -1.81
C ARG A 12 14.41 13.40 -0.79
N GLU A 13 14.98 13.87 0.30
CA GLU A 13 15.50 13.06 1.39
C GLU A 13 14.57 13.17 2.59
N VAL A 14 14.38 12.05 3.29
CA VAL A 14 13.64 12.03 4.55
C VAL A 14 14.47 12.79 5.59
N PRO A 15 13.94 13.83 6.25
CA PRO A 15 14.63 14.45 7.37
C PRO A 15 14.93 13.40 8.43
N PRO A 16 16.09 13.44 9.11
CA PRO A 16 16.39 12.50 10.18
C PRO A 16 15.29 12.59 11.24
N THR A 17 14.43 11.58 11.29
CA THR A 17 13.41 11.48 12.33
C THR A 17 14.11 11.35 13.67
N HIS A 18 13.88 12.29 14.58
CA HIS A 18 14.24 12.13 15.97
C HIS A 18 13.60 10.84 16.47
N THR A 19 14.45 9.84 16.75
CA THR A 19 14.02 8.53 17.22
C THR A 19 13.22 8.67 18.51
N ALA A 20 12.20 7.83 18.60
CA ALA A 20 11.13 7.91 19.59
C ALA A 20 11.61 8.05 21.04
N THR A 21 10.79 8.80 21.79
CA THR A 21 10.73 8.96 23.25
C THR A 21 11.25 7.76 24.05
N ALA A 22 12.06 8.03 25.07
CA ALA A 22 12.59 7.07 26.04
C ALA A 22 11.47 6.27 26.73
N GLY A 23 11.04 5.18 26.11
CA GLY A 23 10.12 4.18 26.67
C GLY A 23 10.84 2.88 26.97
N ALA A 24 10.19 1.98 27.72
CA ALA A 24 10.71 0.66 28.08
C ALA A 24 11.33 -0.06 26.86
N SER A 25 12.55 -0.58 27.03
CA SER A 25 13.31 -1.23 25.97
C SER A 25 12.87 -2.68 25.80
N LEU A 26 12.61 -3.11 24.57
CA LEU A 26 12.55 -4.54 24.23
C LEU A 26 13.86 -5.22 24.67
N PRO A 27 13.88 -6.56 24.84
CA PRO A 27 15.12 -7.30 25.01
C PRO A 27 16.18 -6.86 23.98
N ALA A 28 17.41 -6.61 24.41
CA ALA A 28 18.43 -5.96 23.56
C ALA A 28 18.73 -6.71 22.25
N LYS A 29 18.51 -8.03 22.21
CA LYS A 29 18.58 -8.83 20.98
C LYS A 29 17.43 -8.47 20.03
N THR A 30 16.19 -8.57 20.51
CA THR A 30 14.96 -8.25 19.78
C THR A 30 14.96 -6.81 19.25
N GLN A 31 15.36 -5.85 20.10
CA GLN A 31 15.49 -4.45 19.70
C GLN A 31 16.48 -4.27 18.54
N ARG A 32 17.69 -4.86 18.64
CA ARG A 32 18.71 -4.77 17.57
C ARG A 32 18.24 -5.36 16.25
N GLU A 33 17.54 -6.49 16.31
CA GLU A 33 17.01 -7.12 15.10
C GLU A 33 15.88 -6.29 14.48
N LEU A 34 14.96 -5.78 15.29
CA LEU A 34 13.91 -4.88 14.84
C LEU A 34 14.50 -3.62 14.21
N ASP A 35 15.47 -2.98 14.87
CA ASP A 35 16.17 -1.80 14.35
C ASP A 35 16.89 -2.07 13.03
N SER A 36 17.47 -3.27 12.87
CA SER A 36 18.11 -3.69 11.62
C SER A 36 17.10 -3.82 10.48
N ILE A 37 15.96 -4.50 10.73
CA ILE A 37 14.89 -4.66 9.75
C ILE A 37 14.32 -3.28 9.35
N MET A 38 14.00 -2.45 10.34
CA MET A 38 13.42 -1.14 10.11
C MET A 38 14.40 -0.17 9.45
N GLY A 39 15.70 -0.25 9.79
CA GLY A 39 16.75 0.52 9.13
C GLY A 39 16.86 0.19 7.65
N GLN A 40 16.86 -1.10 7.29
CA GLN A 40 16.86 -1.54 5.88
C GLN A 40 15.56 -1.15 5.15
N GLY A 41 14.41 -1.26 5.83
CA GLY A 41 13.13 -0.81 5.30
C GLY A 41 13.15 0.67 4.94
N ARG A 42 13.59 1.53 5.88
CA ARG A 42 13.73 2.97 5.62
C ARG A 42 14.67 3.25 4.45
N ALA A 43 15.83 2.60 4.37
CA ALA A 43 16.75 2.78 3.24
C ALA A 43 16.12 2.43 1.89
N HIS A 44 15.35 1.32 1.82
CA HIS A 44 14.60 0.98 0.62
C HIS A 44 13.52 2.02 0.30
N ALA A 45 12.76 2.45 1.29
CA ALA A 45 11.68 3.41 1.10
C ALA A 45 12.21 4.77 0.63
N GLU A 46 13.31 5.23 1.23
CA GLU A 46 14.03 6.44 0.82
C GLU A 46 14.48 6.34 -0.63
N ARG A 47 15.05 5.20 -1.02
CA ARG A 47 15.52 4.94 -2.37
C ARG A 47 14.38 5.01 -3.41
N TRP A 48 13.25 4.36 -3.15
CA TRP A 48 12.07 4.45 -4.03
C TRP A 48 11.49 5.87 -4.07
N GLY A 49 11.45 6.56 -2.93
CA GLY A 49 11.03 7.96 -2.87
C GLY A 49 11.93 8.91 -3.64
N GLY A 50 13.25 8.70 -3.61
CA GLY A 50 14.21 9.46 -4.42
C GLY A 50 14.00 9.27 -5.92
N LEU A 51 13.77 8.03 -6.36
CA LEU A 51 13.45 7.73 -7.77
C LEU A 51 12.15 8.41 -8.22
N LEU A 52 11.11 8.35 -7.39
CA LEU A 52 9.83 9.01 -7.68
C LEU A 52 9.98 10.52 -7.74
N HIS A 53 10.65 11.11 -6.74
CA HIS A 53 10.91 12.53 -6.68
C HIS A 53 11.69 13.00 -7.92
N ASP A 54 12.78 12.31 -8.28
CA ASP A 54 13.60 12.68 -9.43
C ASP A 54 12.80 12.55 -10.75
N CYS A 55 11.92 11.55 -10.87
CA CYS A 55 10.99 11.40 -11.99
C CYS A 55 10.01 12.58 -12.10
N LEU A 56 9.29 12.90 -11.02
CA LEU A 56 8.32 13.99 -11.00
C LEU A 56 8.99 15.37 -11.16
N ALA A 57 10.24 15.52 -10.72
CA ALA A 57 11.02 16.74 -10.92
C ALA A 57 11.58 16.88 -12.36
N GLY A 58 11.37 15.89 -13.24
CA GLY A 58 11.95 15.89 -14.60
C GLY A 58 13.48 15.75 -14.61
N ARG A 59 14.07 15.19 -13.55
CA ARG A 59 15.51 14.94 -13.44
C ARG A 59 15.86 13.61 -14.09
N ALA A 60 17.13 13.46 -14.46
CA ALA A 60 17.64 12.17 -14.91
C ALA A 60 17.56 11.16 -13.74
N ILE A 61 16.85 10.03 -13.94
CA ILE A 61 16.64 9.01 -12.90
C ILE A 61 17.96 8.34 -12.47
N GLY A 62 19.00 8.37 -13.30
CA GLY A 62 20.33 7.86 -12.97
C GLY A 62 20.40 6.34 -12.76
N ILE A 63 19.33 5.61 -13.10
CA ILE A 63 19.26 4.15 -13.05
C ILE A 63 18.86 3.61 -14.42
N SER A 64 19.56 2.56 -14.87
CA SER A 64 19.12 1.78 -16.03
C SER A 64 18.01 0.81 -15.66
N LYS A 65 17.28 0.32 -16.66
CA LYS A 65 16.25 -0.71 -16.45
C LYS A 65 16.79 -1.98 -15.78
N HIS A 66 17.93 -2.50 -16.26
CA HIS A 66 18.55 -3.68 -15.66
C HIS A 66 18.89 -3.47 -14.18
N GLN A 67 19.38 -2.27 -13.81
CA GLN A 67 19.63 -1.93 -12.42
C GLN A 67 18.33 -1.85 -11.61
N LEU A 68 17.25 -1.29 -12.17
CA LEU A 68 15.93 -1.27 -11.52
C LEU A 68 15.43 -2.70 -11.27
N ASP A 69 15.54 -3.59 -12.26
CA ASP A 69 15.14 -4.99 -12.13
C ASP A 69 15.95 -5.71 -11.04
N ALA A 70 17.27 -5.50 -11.01
CA ALA A 70 18.14 -6.06 -9.97
C ALA A 70 17.78 -5.53 -8.57
N GLU A 71 17.47 -4.24 -8.47
CA GLU A 71 17.05 -3.57 -7.24
C GLU A 71 15.69 -4.10 -6.76
N ALA A 72 14.72 -4.26 -7.66
CA ALA A 72 13.42 -4.85 -7.37
C ALA A 72 13.56 -6.30 -6.87
N GLN A 73 14.44 -7.11 -7.46
CA GLN A 73 14.68 -8.48 -7.00
C GLN A 73 15.36 -8.53 -5.62
N ALA A 74 16.33 -7.65 -5.36
CA ALA A 74 16.96 -7.53 -4.05
C ALA A 74 15.94 -7.11 -2.99
N TYR A 75 15.10 -6.13 -3.32
CA TYR A 75 14.02 -5.66 -2.47
C TYR A 75 13.00 -6.75 -2.13
N LEU A 76 12.57 -7.57 -3.11
CA LEU A 76 11.65 -8.69 -2.86
C LEU A 76 12.24 -9.75 -1.93
N ARG A 77 13.53 -10.07 -2.08
CA ARG A 77 14.23 -11.01 -1.18
C ARG A 77 14.28 -10.48 0.25
N TRP A 78 14.63 -9.20 0.41
CA TRP A 78 14.59 -8.54 1.70
C TRP A 78 13.17 -8.54 2.29
N PHE A 79 12.17 -8.14 1.52
CA PHE A 79 10.78 -8.07 1.98
C PHE A 79 10.26 -9.40 2.51
N ALA A 80 10.54 -10.50 1.81
CA ALA A 80 10.18 -11.84 2.26
C ALA A 80 10.87 -12.21 3.58
N ALA A 81 12.20 -12.04 3.65
CA ALA A 81 12.97 -12.36 4.85
C ALA A 81 12.59 -11.50 6.07
N ALA A 82 12.35 -10.20 5.85
CA ALA A 82 11.90 -9.26 6.86
C ALA A 82 10.50 -9.62 7.39
N GLY A 83 9.58 -9.97 6.49
CA GLY A 83 8.24 -10.43 6.87
C GLY A 83 8.27 -11.67 7.75
N ASP A 84 9.01 -12.71 7.33
CA ASP A 84 9.16 -13.94 8.10
C ASP A 84 9.79 -13.67 9.48
N ARG A 85 10.81 -12.81 9.54
CA ARG A 85 11.45 -12.47 10.82
C ARG A 85 10.55 -11.67 11.74
N LEU A 86 9.79 -10.69 11.23
CA LEU A 86 8.84 -9.91 12.04
C LEU A 86 7.75 -10.81 12.66
N VAL A 87 7.27 -11.80 11.91
CA VAL A 87 6.33 -12.81 12.44
C VAL A 87 6.99 -13.63 13.55
N ALA A 88 8.21 -14.13 13.33
CA ALA A 88 8.93 -14.89 14.34
C ALA A 88 9.19 -14.07 15.62
N LEU A 89 9.61 -12.80 15.49
CA LEU A 89 9.79 -11.89 16.62
C LEU A 89 8.49 -11.66 17.40
N SER A 90 7.36 -11.55 16.69
CA SER A 90 6.04 -11.39 17.33
C SER A 90 5.68 -12.62 18.18
N VAL A 91 6.01 -13.83 17.69
CA VAL A 91 5.80 -15.08 18.43
C VAL A 91 6.76 -15.21 19.61
N GLU A 92 8.05 -14.86 19.43
CA GLU A 92 9.05 -14.85 20.50
C GLU A 92 8.61 -13.98 21.67
N ILE A 93 8.17 -12.74 21.39
CA ILE A 93 7.67 -11.80 22.41
C ILE A 93 6.44 -12.36 23.13
N ALA A 94 5.48 -12.92 22.38
CA ALA A 94 4.28 -13.51 22.99
C ALA A 94 4.61 -14.69 23.92
N ASN A 95 5.60 -15.53 23.57
CA ASN A 95 6.02 -16.65 24.39
C ASN A 95 6.77 -16.20 25.66
N GLU A 96 7.62 -15.18 25.57
CA GLU A 96 8.33 -14.61 26.73
C GLU A 96 7.34 -13.98 27.74
N GLN A 97 6.29 -13.34 27.23
CA GLN A 97 5.20 -12.80 28.04
C GLN A 97 4.43 -13.91 28.76
N ALA A 98 4.06 -14.98 28.05
CA ALA A 98 3.37 -16.12 28.64
C ALA A 98 4.22 -16.85 29.71
N ALA A 99 5.53 -16.98 29.49
CA ALA A 99 6.43 -17.61 30.46
C ALA A 99 6.57 -16.80 31.76
N SER A 100 6.51 -15.47 31.68
CA SER A 100 6.61 -14.57 32.82
C SER A 100 5.39 -14.66 33.75
N GLU A 101 4.21 -14.99 33.22
CA GLU A 101 2.96 -15.12 33.99
C GLU A 101 2.92 -16.41 34.84
N VAL A 102 3.49 -17.50 34.35
CA VAL A 102 3.50 -18.81 35.05
C VAL A 102 4.38 -18.79 36.30
N GLY A 103 5.38 -17.90 36.37
CA GLY A 103 6.29 -17.77 37.50
C GLY A 103 5.71 -17.06 38.73
N CYS A 104 4.59 -16.35 38.61
CA CYS A 104 3.99 -15.54 39.69
C CYS A 104 2.68 -16.16 40.22
N SER A 105 2.74 -17.43 40.64
CA SER A 105 1.61 -18.11 41.27
C SER A 105 1.43 -17.66 42.73
N GLY A 106 0.68 -16.58 42.96
CA GLY A 106 0.32 -16.22 44.35
C GLY A 106 -0.56 -15.00 44.60
N GLY A 107 -0.88 -14.17 43.59
CA GLY A 107 -1.70 -12.97 43.79
C GLY A 107 -2.75 -12.76 42.69
N PRO A 108 -3.86 -12.08 42.98
CA PRO A 108 -4.89 -11.77 41.98
C PRO A 108 -4.28 -11.02 40.79
N ALA A 109 -4.66 -11.44 39.59
CA ALA A 109 -4.21 -10.96 38.29
C ALA A 109 -4.69 -9.53 37.98
N GLU A 110 -4.34 -8.56 38.82
CA GLU A 110 -4.64 -7.14 38.57
C GLU A 110 -3.44 -6.47 37.90
N GLY A 111 -3.39 -6.59 36.58
CA GLY A 111 -2.66 -5.66 35.71
C GLY A 111 -1.66 -6.33 34.78
N VAL A 112 -2.04 -6.42 33.49
CA VAL A 112 -1.04 -6.41 32.41
C VAL A 112 -0.12 -5.22 32.67
N THR A 113 1.16 -5.50 32.86
CA THR A 113 2.11 -4.47 33.28
C THR A 113 2.32 -3.46 32.15
N ALA A 114 2.48 -2.18 32.48
CA ALA A 114 2.70 -1.12 31.48
C ALA A 114 3.89 -1.42 30.54
N SER A 115 4.87 -2.22 30.98
CA SER A 115 5.97 -2.72 30.16
C SER A 115 5.52 -3.64 29.02
N GLN A 116 4.61 -4.59 29.26
CA GLN A 116 4.13 -5.52 28.23
C GLN A 116 3.40 -4.76 27.11
N GLN A 117 2.61 -3.74 27.46
CA GLN A 117 1.91 -2.88 26.49
C GLN A 117 2.88 -2.11 25.58
N ILE A 118 4.02 -1.67 26.12
CA ILE A 118 5.03 -0.91 25.35
C ILE A 118 5.73 -1.82 24.32
N GLU A 119 6.01 -3.07 24.67
CA GLU A 119 6.66 -4.02 23.76
C GLU A 119 5.79 -4.38 22.56
N SER A 120 4.52 -4.72 22.80
CA SER A 120 3.52 -4.95 21.75
C SER A 120 3.38 -3.73 20.84
N ALA A 121 3.36 -2.52 21.41
CA ALA A 121 3.23 -1.29 20.62
C ALA A 121 4.39 -1.07 19.64
N LYS A 122 5.64 -1.43 19.99
CA LYS A 122 6.81 -1.28 19.12
C LYS A 122 6.76 -2.21 17.90
N VAL A 123 6.37 -3.47 18.10
CA VAL A 123 6.21 -4.43 17.00
C VAL A 123 5.06 -4.02 16.09
N LEU A 124 3.94 -3.59 16.66
CA LEU A 124 2.80 -3.08 15.88
C LEU A 124 3.17 -1.82 15.09
N HIS A 125 3.98 -0.93 15.66
CA HIS A 125 4.51 0.21 14.93
C HIS A 125 5.38 -0.23 13.75
N ALA A 126 6.30 -1.16 13.96
CA ALA A 126 7.11 -1.72 12.87
C ALA A 126 6.27 -2.38 11.76
N LEU A 127 5.23 -3.13 12.13
CA LEU A 127 4.27 -3.70 11.17
C LEU A 127 3.48 -2.62 10.43
N THR A 128 3.21 -1.47 11.07
CA THR A 128 2.62 -0.29 10.41
C THR A 128 3.54 0.25 9.33
N GLU A 129 4.82 0.47 9.64
CA GLU A 129 5.79 0.95 8.65
C GLU A 129 5.98 -0.05 7.50
N PHE A 130 5.77 -1.34 7.77
CA PHE A 130 5.84 -2.40 6.77
C PHE A 130 4.66 -2.39 5.76
N SER A 131 3.61 -1.61 6.01
CA SER A 131 2.46 -1.47 5.10
C SER A 131 2.86 -0.94 3.73
N PHE A 132 3.64 0.15 3.67
CA PHE A 132 4.21 0.69 2.43
C PHE A 132 4.95 -0.40 1.66
N HIS A 133 5.81 -1.15 2.34
CA HIS A 133 6.63 -2.17 1.71
C HIS A 133 5.81 -3.29 1.09
N ARG A 134 4.73 -3.67 1.77
CA ARG A 134 3.78 -4.67 1.28
C ARG A 134 3.09 -4.20 0.00
N LEU A 135 2.58 -2.98 -0.02
CA LEU A 135 1.96 -2.42 -1.22
C LEU A 135 2.99 -2.32 -2.36
N ASN A 136 4.18 -1.80 -2.04
CA ASN A 136 5.22 -1.53 -3.03
C ASN A 136 5.76 -2.80 -3.69
N ALA A 137 5.94 -3.87 -2.93
CA ALA A 137 6.33 -5.18 -3.45
C ALA A 137 5.39 -5.70 -4.55
N ARG A 138 4.09 -5.36 -4.48
CA ARG A 138 3.07 -5.74 -5.48
C ARG A 138 3.02 -4.80 -6.68
N CYS A 139 3.52 -3.58 -6.52
CA CYS A 139 3.52 -2.54 -7.54
C CYS A 139 4.89 -2.36 -8.24
N LEU A 140 5.92 -3.18 -7.95
CA LEU A 140 7.24 -3.09 -8.60
C LEU A 140 7.19 -2.98 -10.13
N PRO A 141 6.37 -3.74 -10.87
CA PRO A 141 6.33 -3.60 -12.33
C PRO A 141 5.73 -2.26 -12.81
N MET A 142 4.97 -1.56 -11.96
CA MET A 142 4.45 -0.21 -12.26
C MET A 142 5.55 0.85 -12.18
N TRP A 143 6.61 0.63 -11.40
CA TRP A 143 7.78 1.51 -11.41
C TRP A 143 8.51 1.45 -12.75
N SER A 144 8.64 0.27 -13.35
CA SER A 144 9.20 0.15 -14.70
C SER A 144 8.32 0.85 -15.74
N ALA A 145 6.98 0.76 -15.61
CA ALA A 145 6.04 1.51 -16.44
C ALA A 145 6.28 3.02 -16.34
N LEU A 146 6.40 3.55 -15.12
CA LEU A 146 6.59 4.97 -14.87
C LEU A 146 7.95 5.46 -15.37
N LEU A 147 9.03 4.75 -15.05
CA LEU A 147 10.40 5.25 -15.26
C LEU A 147 10.92 5.03 -16.68
N PHE A 148 10.35 4.07 -17.44
CA PHE A 148 10.84 3.69 -18.76
C PHE A 148 9.77 3.66 -19.86
N ASP A 149 8.52 4.00 -19.55
CA ASP A 149 7.39 4.03 -20.52
C ASP A 149 7.14 2.71 -21.27
N GLU A 150 7.49 1.57 -20.66
CA GLU A 150 7.52 0.29 -21.37
C GLU A 150 6.20 -0.51 -21.33
N CYS A 151 5.11 0.14 -20.96
CA CYS A 151 3.90 -0.58 -20.61
C CYS A 151 2.80 -0.45 -21.66
N THR A 152 2.68 -1.49 -22.49
CA THR A 152 1.48 -1.68 -23.30
C THR A 152 0.23 -1.81 -22.41
N PRO A 153 -0.97 -1.44 -22.88
CA PRO A 153 -2.22 -1.63 -22.13
C PRO A 153 -2.41 -3.08 -21.64
N ARG A 154 -1.95 -4.06 -22.43
CA ARG A 154 -1.99 -5.48 -22.05
C ARG A 154 -1.06 -5.79 -20.88
N SER A 155 0.14 -5.22 -20.87
CA SER A 155 1.11 -5.37 -19.77
C SER A 155 0.56 -4.77 -18.48
N ILE A 156 0.03 -3.55 -18.52
CA ILE A 156 -0.59 -2.89 -17.36
C ILE A 156 -1.72 -3.74 -16.78
N ARG A 157 -2.66 -4.20 -17.61
CA ARG A 157 -3.78 -5.02 -17.14
C ARG A 157 -3.31 -6.30 -16.47
N ARG A 158 -2.27 -6.94 -17.00
CA ARG A 158 -1.68 -8.15 -16.41
C ARG A 158 -1.03 -7.85 -15.06
N THR A 159 -0.23 -6.79 -14.98
CA THR A 159 0.40 -6.32 -13.75
C THR A 159 -0.64 -5.98 -12.68
N VAL A 160 -1.67 -5.21 -13.04
CA VAL A 160 -2.78 -4.86 -12.13
C VAL A 160 -3.51 -6.10 -11.65
N ALA A 161 -3.85 -7.04 -12.54
CA ALA A 161 -4.54 -8.27 -12.17
C ALA A 161 -3.73 -9.10 -11.16
N ARG A 162 -2.40 -9.18 -11.37
CA ARG A 162 -1.47 -9.84 -10.43
C ARG A 162 -1.41 -9.11 -9.09
N ALA A 163 -1.18 -7.79 -9.11
CA ALA A 163 -1.08 -6.98 -7.90
C ALA A 163 -2.35 -7.09 -7.05
N ARG A 164 -3.53 -6.98 -7.66
CA ARG A 164 -4.83 -7.16 -6.98
C ARG A 164 -4.98 -8.55 -6.38
N PHE A 165 -4.57 -9.59 -7.09
CA PHE A 165 -4.63 -10.96 -6.58
C PHE A 165 -3.74 -11.13 -5.34
N GLU A 166 -2.48 -10.69 -5.42
CA GLU A 166 -1.53 -10.81 -4.32
C GLU A 166 -1.97 -9.95 -3.11
N LEU A 167 -2.41 -8.70 -3.34
CA LEU A 167 -2.94 -7.82 -2.28
C LEU A 167 -4.21 -8.38 -1.63
N SER A 168 -5.13 -8.94 -2.43
CA SER A 168 -6.34 -9.56 -1.89
C SER A 168 -6.02 -10.82 -1.07
N SER A 169 -4.94 -11.53 -1.42
CA SER A 169 -4.47 -12.68 -0.65
C SER A 169 -3.96 -12.23 0.73
N ASP A 170 -3.21 -11.12 0.75
CA ASP A 170 -2.76 -10.49 1.99
C ASP A 170 -3.94 -10.04 2.86
N VAL A 171 -5.00 -9.47 2.26
CA VAL A 171 -6.24 -9.11 2.96
C VAL A 171 -6.85 -10.30 3.70
N LEU A 172 -6.97 -11.46 3.04
CA LEU A 172 -7.56 -12.64 3.68
C LEU A 172 -6.72 -13.14 4.85
N LEU A 173 -5.39 -13.16 4.67
CA LEU A 173 -4.46 -13.57 5.73
C LEU A 173 -4.62 -12.67 6.96
N PHE A 174 -4.56 -11.35 6.77
CA PHE A 174 -4.66 -10.41 7.88
C PHE A 174 -6.06 -10.35 8.49
N SER A 175 -7.09 -10.54 7.69
CA SER A 175 -8.46 -10.61 8.19
C SER A 175 -8.68 -11.84 9.08
N ALA A 176 -8.11 -12.99 8.71
CA ALA A 176 -8.14 -14.19 9.54
C ALA A 176 -7.39 -13.98 10.87
N VAL A 177 -6.20 -13.38 10.83
CA VAL A 177 -5.45 -13.01 12.04
C VAL A 177 -6.26 -12.06 12.91
N ARG A 178 -6.88 -11.03 12.31
CA ARG A 178 -7.73 -10.05 13.03
C ARG A 178 -8.91 -10.74 13.73
N GLU A 179 -9.59 -11.66 13.06
CA GLU A 179 -10.72 -12.39 13.63
C GLU A 179 -10.30 -13.34 14.76
N GLN A 180 -9.16 -14.02 14.60
CA GLN A 180 -8.60 -14.91 15.61
C GLN A 180 -8.10 -14.15 16.85
N ALA A 181 -7.37 -13.05 16.65
CA ALA A 181 -6.73 -12.31 17.73
C ALA A 181 -7.67 -11.37 18.48
N LEU A 182 -8.61 -10.73 17.78
CA LEU A 182 -9.43 -9.66 18.37
C LEU A 182 -10.85 -10.08 18.74
N GLY A 183 -11.28 -11.28 18.33
CA GLY A 183 -12.62 -11.80 18.63
C GLY A 183 -13.74 -10.77 18.41
N SER A 184 -14.65 -10.69 19.39
CA SER A 184 -15.82 -9.82 19.36
C SER A 184 -15.50 -8.38 19.79
N MET A 185 -15.87 -7.40 18.96
CA MET A 185 -15.74 -5.96 19.26
C MET A 185 -16.36 -5.54 20.60
N ALA A 186 -17.36 -6.27 21.08
CA ALA A 186 -18.08 -5.95 22.30
C ALA A 186 -17.25 -6.16 23.58
N GLN A 187 -16.09 -6.81 23.48
CA GLN A 187 -15.21 -7.15 24.60
C GLN A 187 -13.85 -6.44 24.52
N ASP A 188 -13.66 -5.50 23.58
CA ASP A 188 -12.36 -4.87 23.38
C ASP A 188 -11.94 -4.01 24.59
N ASP A 189 -10.77 -4.29 25.14
CA ASP A 189 -10.07 -3.41 26.06
C ASP A 189 -9.31 -2.27 25.31
N ALA A 190 -8.44 -1.54 26.00
CA ALA A 190 -7.68 -0.45 25.38
C ALA A 190 -6.69 -0.94 24.31
N GLU A 191 -5.99 -2.05 24.59
CA GLU A 191 -4.96 -2.64 23.72
C GLU A 191 -5.59 -3.27 22.48
N THR A 192 -6.64 -4.07 22.66
CA THR A 192 -7.42 -4.67 21.58
C THR A 192 -8.00 -3.59 20.66
N ARG A 193 -8.48 -2.46 21.22
CA ARG A 193 -8.94 -1.32 20.40
C ARG A 193 -7.82 -0.65 19.62
N GLN A 194 -6.60 -0.58 20.17
CA GLN A 194 -5.45 -0.03 19.46
C GLN A 194 -5.03 -0.96 18.32
N LEU A 195 -4.93 -2.26 18.60
CA LEU A 195 -4.61 -3.28 17.60
C LEU A 195 -5.68 -3.35 16.50
N ARG A 196 -6.96 -3.24 16.86
CA ARG A 196 -8.07 -3.16 15.90
C ARG A 196 -7.96 -1.92 15.02
N ARG A 197 -7.68 -0.75 15.61
CA ARG A 197 -7.49 0.50 14.86
C ARG A 197 -6.35 0.37 13.86
N TRP A 198 -5.24 -0.20 14.28
CA TRP A 198 -4.10 -0.48 13.40
C TRP A 198 -4.47 -1.40 12.23
N HIS A 199 -5.03 -2.58 12.51
CA HIS A 199 -5.48 -3.52 11.47
C HIS A 199 -6.49 -2.88 10.52
N THR A 200 -7.39 -2.04 11.05
CA THR A 200 -8.39 -1.33 10.26
C THR A 200 -7.73 -0.36 9.29
N GLY A 201 -6.74 0.43 9.73
CA GLY A 201 -5.98 1.33 8.87
C GLY A 201 -5.30 0.58 7.73
N MET A 202 -4.45 -0.39 8.08
CA MET A 202 -3.70 -1.20 7.10
C MET A 202 -4.61 -1.90 6.07
N LEU A 203 -5.68 -2.56 6.53
CA LEU A 203 -6.61 -3.24 5.60
C LEU A 203 -7.38 -2.24 4.71
N THR A 204 -7.67 -1.04 5.22
CA THR A 204 -8.31 0.00 4.40
C THR A 204 -7.37 0.48 3.29
N GLU A 205 -6.09 0.68 3.60
CA GLU A 205 -5.08 1.06 2.60
C GLU A 205 -4.89 -0.03 1.53
N ILE A 206 -4.88 -1.31 1.91
CA ILE A 206 -4.78 -2.40 0.95
C ILE A 206 -6.03 -2.44 0.03
N ASP A 207 -7.23 -2.33 0.59
CA ASP A 207 -8.47 -2.26 -0.21
C ASP A 207 -8.50 -1.03 -1.12
N ALA A 208 -8.05 0.12 -0.62
CA ALA A 208 -7.93 1.34 -1.41
C ALA A 208 -6.98 1.15 -2.59
N MET A 209 -5.82 0.53 -2.37
CA MET A 209 -4.88 0.19 -3.44
C MET A 209 -5.56 -0.75 -4.46
N ILE A 210 -6.20 -1.84 -4.03
CA ILE A 210 -6.90 -2.77 -4.93
C ILE A 210 -7.92 -2.03 -5.82
N ALA A 211 -8.68 -1.09 -5.23
CA ALA A 211 -9.66 -0.29 -5.96
C ALA A 211 -9.00 0.72 -6.90
N LEU A 212 -8.02 1.50 -6.44
CA LEU A 212 -7.31 2.51 -7.22
C LEU A 212 -6.57 1.90 -8.42
N LEU A 213 -6.08 0.67 -8.32
CA LEU A 213 -5.48 -0.04 -9.45
C LEU A 213 -6.44 -0.18 -10.65
N GLU A 214 -7.76 0.01 -10.47
CA GLU A 214 -8.72 0.07 -11.58
C GLU A 214 -8.41 1.21 -12.55
N VAL A 215 -7.93 2.34 -12.01
CA VAL A 215 -7.60 3.53 -12.78
C VAL A 215 -6.57 3.17 -13.85
N SER A 216 -5.50 2.48 -13.47
CA SER A 216 -4.48 2.00 -14.42
C SER A 216 -5.01 1.00 -15.44
N CYS A 217 -6.02 0.19 -15.10
CA CYS A 217 -6.65 -0.73 -16.05
C CYS A 217 -7.45 -0.01 -17.14
N ARG A 218 -8.13 1.09 -16.77
CA ARG A 218 -9.00 1.87 -17.66
C ARG A 218 -8.24 2.91 -18.46
N THR A 219 -7.27 3.54 -17.83
CA THR A 219 -6.39 4.54 -18.41
C THR A 219 -4.95 4.03 -18.30
N PRO A 220 -4.41 3.32 -19.30
CA PRO A 220 -3.08 2.70 -19.22
C PRO A 220 -1.92 3.69 -19.03
N GLN A 221 -2.13 4.96 -19.34
CA GLN A 221 -1.18 6.07 -19.09
C GLN A 221 -1.19 6.53 -17.63
N THR A 222 -2.16 6.07 -16.84
CA THR A 222 -2.24 6.39 -15.42
C THR A 222 -1.64 5.27 -14.57
N VAL A 223 -0.62 5.59 -13.79
CA VAL A 223 0.07 4.67 -12.88
C VAL A 223 -0.32 5.00 -11.44
N VAL A 224 -0.59 3.97 -10.64
CA VAL A 224 -0.86 4.10 -9.20
C VAL A 224 0.27 3.44 -8.43
N LEU A 225 0.90 4.18 -7.52
CA LEU A 225 1.98 3.70 -6.66
C LEU A 225 1.63 3.99 -5.18
N PRO A 226 2.09 3.16 -4.23
CA PRO A 226 2.07 3.56 -2.83
C PRO A 226 3.01 4.75 -2.61
N ALA A 227 2.60 5.68 -1.75
CA ALA A 227 3.40 6.85 -1.42
C ALA A 227 4.58 6.45 -0.52
N PRO A 228 5.84 6.73 -0.92
CA PRO A 228 6.99 6.54 -0.04
C PRO A 228 6.92 7.47 1.20
N PRO A 229 7.65 7.18 2.29
CA PRO A 229 7.58 7.95 3.53
C PRO A 229 7.79 9.46 3.39
N GLN A 230 8.60 9.90 2.41
CA GLN A 230 8.76 11.32 2.05
C GLN A 230 7.43 12.01 1.76
N PHE A 231 6.50 11.28 1.13
CA PHE A 231 5.20 11.76 0.70
C PHE A 231 4.10 11.55 1.73
N GLU A 232 4.30 10.62 2.67
CA GLU A 232 3.30 10.26 3.67
C GLU A 232 3.43 11.10 4.95
N ARG A 233 4.65 11.45 5.38
CA ARG A 233 4.90 11.97 6.74
C ARG A 233 5.41 13.41 6.80
N PHE A 234 6.07 13.88 5.75
CA PHE A 234 6.85 15.13 5.80
C PHE A 234 6.31 16.26 4.93
N ALA A 235 5.16 16.07 4.29
CA ALA A 235 4.58 17.01 3.34
C ALA A 235 3.43 17.85 3.92
N GLY A 236 3.15 17.72 5.22
CA GLY A 236 2.08 18.44 5.91
C GLY A 236 0.72 18.19 5.27
N GLY A 237 0.07 19.26 4.78
CA GLY A 237 -1.21 19.16 4.08
C GLY A 237 -1.15 18.41 2.74
N ALA A 238 0.04 18.15 2.20
CA ALA A 238 0.23 17.36 0.98
C ALA A 238 0.49 15.86 1.27
N ASN A 239 0.34 15.41 2.52
CA ASN A 239 0.54 14.00 2.85
C ASN A 239 -0.43 13.08 2.08
N ALA A 240 0.08 11.98 1.55
CA ALA A 240 -0.70 11.00 0.80
C ALA A 240 -0.23 9.57 1.11
N ASP A 241 -1.15 8.59 1.01
CA ASP A 241 -0.85 7.16 1.19
C ASP A 241 -0.60 6.47 -0.16
N MET A 242 -1.20 7.00 -1.24
CA MET A 242 -0.96 6.59 -2.63
C MET A 242 -0.73 7.80 -3.52
N ILE A 243 -0.06 7.59 -4.65
CA ILE A 243 0.20 8.61 -5.66
C ILE A 243 -0.34 8.08 -6.99
N VAL A 244 -1.13 8.90 -7.67
CA VAL A 244 -1.68 8.60 -8.99
C VAL A 244 -1.07 9.55 -10.00
N ILE A 245 -0.48 9.00 -11.05
CA ILE A 245 0.36 9.71 -12.00
C ILE A 245 -0.19 9.46 -13.40
N ASP A 246 -0.66 10.50 -14.09
CA ASP A 246 -0.98 10.46 -15.51
C ASP A 246 0.23 10.92 -16.32
N THR A 247 0.89 9.97 -16.99
CA THR A 247 2.11 10.24 -17.76
C THR A 247 1.83 10.90 -19.10
N ALA A 248 0.60 10.84 -19.63
CA ALA A 248 0.28 11.47 -20.91
C ALA A 248 0.17 13.00 -20.80
N VAL A 249 -0.35 13.50 -19.68
CA VAL A 249 -0.54 14.94 -19.43
C VAL A 249 0.38 15.49 -18.34
N HIS A 250 1.29 14.68 -17.82
CA HIS A 250 2.22 15.02 -16.72
C HIS A 250 1.49 15.56 -15.48
N GLU A 251 0.37 14.93 -15.14
CA GLU A 251 -0.42 15.29 -13.98
C GLU A 251 -0.32 14.26 -12.87
N VAL A 252 -0.29 14.73 -11.64
CA VAL A 252 -0.19 13.89 -10.45
C VAL A 252 -1.16 14.37 -9.38
N ILE A 253 -1.68 13.42 -8.61
CA ILE A 253 -2.49 13.66 -7.42
C ILE A 253 -2.10 12.64 -6.34
N GLY A 254 -2.03 13.11 -5.09
CA GLY A 254 -1.95 12.26 -3.92
C GLY A 254 -3.33 11.75 -3.53
N VAL A 255 -3.41 10.55 -2.98
CA VAL A 255 -4.63 9.99 -2.40
C VAL A 255 -4.35 9.67 -0.94
N GLN A 256 -5.09 10.30 -0.04
CA GLN A 256 -5.06 9.95 1.39
C GLN A 256 -6.28 9.10 1.71
N VAL A 257 -6.03 7.96 2.32
CA VAL A 257 -7.02 6.98 2.76
C VAL A 257 -7.34 7.17 4.24
N LYS A 258 -8.62 7.08 4.59
CA LYS A 258 -9.10 7.04 5.98
C LYS A 258 -10.11 5.92 6.15
N SER A 259 -10.03 5.19 7.26
CA SER A 259 -10.90 4.04 7.54
C SER A 259 -12.37 4.40 7.77
N SER A 260 -12.67 5.65 8.17
CA SER A 260 -14.03 6.16 8.30
C SER A 260 -14.05 7.70 8.39
N ARG A 261 -15.26 8.27 8.24
CA ARG A 261 -15.65 9.70 8.16
C ARG A 261 -15.10 10.64 9.26
N SER A 262 -13.79 10.78 9.39
CA SER A 262 -13.16 11.88 10.14
C SER A 262 -12.93 13.08 9.21
N TRP A 263 -13.98 13.57 8.54
CA TRP A 263 -13.93 14.77 7.69
C TRP A 263 -13.46 16.02 8.44
N ARG A 264 -13.52 16.01 9.78
CA ARG A 264 -12.93 17.06 10.63
C ARG A 264 -11.42 17.25 10.41
N GLN A 265 -10.74 16.27 9.81
CA GLN A 265 -9.32 16.36 9.45
C GLN A 265 -9.10 16.65 7.97
N ALA A 266 -10.16 16.67 7.14
CA ALA A 266 -10.01 16.92 5.71
C ALA A 266 -9.48 18.34 5.42
N ASP A 267 -9.85 19.30 6.27
CA ASP A 267 -9.47 20.72 6.11
C ASP A 267 -7.96 20.97 6.26
N HIS A 268 -7.19 20.02 6.81
CA HIS A 268 -5.72 20.15 6.88
C HIS A 268 -5.05 19.83 5.55
N TYR A 269 -5.70 19.03 4.70
CA TYR A 269 -5.14 18.59 3.43
C TYR A 269 -5.31 19.65 2.34
N ASP A 270 -4.27 19.82 1.51
CA ASP A 270 -4.34 20.65 0.31
C ASP A 270 -5.21 19.93 -0.73
N ALA A 271 -6.47 20.35 -0.85
CA ALA A 271 -7.45 19.79 -1.76
C ALA A 271 -7.05 19.89 -3.25
N ARG A 272 -6.04 20.68 -3.61
CA ARG A 272 -5.47 20.71 -4.98
C ARG A 272 -4.48 19.58 -5.22
N ARG A 273 -3.85 19.05 -4.17
CA ARG A 273 -2.79 18.03 -4.22
C ARG A 273 -3.27 16.67 -3.80
N VAL A 274 -4.18 16.61 -2.84
CA VAL A 274 -4.59 15.38 -2.17
C VAL A 274 -6.10 15.24 -2.26
N VAL A 275 -6.54 14.06 -2.71
CA VAL A 275 -7.93 13.67 -2.65
C VAL A 275 -8.14 12.66 -1.51
N MET A 276 -9.23 12.85 -0.78
CA MET A 276 -9.57 12.01 0.37
C MET A 276 -10.40 10.80 -0.08
N LEU A 277 -9.93 9.60 0.25
CA LEU A 277 -10.62 8.34 0.04
C LEU A 277 -11.07 7.79 1.40
N ASP A 278 -12.37 7.53 1.51
CA ASP A 278 -13.04 7.07 2.74
C ASP A 278 -13.40 5.60 2.60
N GLY A 279 -12.93 4.78 3.53
CA GLY A 279 -13.14 3.33 3.50
C GLY A 279 -14.61 2.93 3.58
N VAL A 280 -15.45 3.68 4.29
CA VAL A 280 -16.87 3.36 4.40
C VAL A 280 -17.63 3.84 3.16
N LEU A 281 -17.38 5.07 2.70
CA LEU A 281 -18.17 5.67 1.62
C LEU A 281 -17.71 5.32 0.22
N HIS A 282 -16.39 5.29 0.01
CA HIS A 282 -15.84 5.11 -1.33
C HIS A 282 -15.54 3.63 -1.59
N LEU A 283 -15.12 2.88 -0.56
CA LEU A 283 -14.82 1.45 -0.69
C LEU A 283 -15.97 0.53 -0.28
N GLU A 284 -17.06 1.08 0.26
CA GLU A 284 -18.20 0.30 0.77
C GLU A 284 -17.79 -0.74 1.84
N ASN A 285 -16.68 -0.47 2.56
CA ASN A 285 -16.16 -1.34 3.61
C ASN A 285 -16.94 -1.16 4.91
N SER A 286 -18.22 -1.51 4.92
CA SER A 286 -19.04 -1.47 6.12
C SER A 286 -19.84 -2.74 6.36
N ARG A 287 -20.01 -3.07 7.63
CA ARG A 287 -20.82 -4.22 8.07
C ARG A 287 -21.71 -3.82 9.23
N VAL A 288 -22.97 -4.27 9.20
CA VAL A 288 -23.90 -4.05 10.31
C VAL A 288 -23.66 -5.09 11.40
N MET A 289 -23.18 -4.66 12.56
CA MET A 289 -22.79 -5.54 13.66
C MET A 289 -23.24 -5.01 15.02
N ARG A 290 -23.35 -5.90 16.00
CA ARG A 290 -23.54 -5.52 17.40
C ARG A 290 -22.21 -5.02 17.98
N THR A 291 -22.19 -3.79 18.48
CA THR A 291 -20.98 -3.15 19.05
C THR A 291 -20.94 -3.15 20.58
N ASP A 292 -22.06 -3.47 21.24
CA ASP A 292 -22.19 -3.52 22.70
C ASP A 292 -22.87 -4.84 23.08
N ALA A 293 -22.24 -5.63 23.95
CA ALA A 293 -22.79 -6.93 24.38
C ALA A 293 -24.11 -6.76 25.15
N ARG A 294 -24.32 -5.61 25.79
CA ARG A 294 -25.48 -5.30 26.63
C ARG A 294 -26.67 -4.77 25.83
N ARG A 295 -26.52 -4.51 24.53
CA ARG A 295 -27.58 -3.97 23.66
C ARG A 295 -27.82 -4.89 22.46
N SER A 296 -29.06 -4.97 21.99
CA SER A 296 -29.39 -5.68 20.74
C SER A 296 -29.12 -4.86 19.48
N ASP A 297 -28.91 -3.54 19.64
CA ASP A 297 -28.75 -2.60 18.55
C ASP A 297 -27.55 -2.97 17.66
N ARG A 298 -27.78 -3.00 16.36
CA ARG A 298 -26.72 -3.17 15.37
C ARG A 298 -26.39 -1.83 14.73
N ARG A 299 -25.12 -1.58 14.48
CA ARG A 299 -24.61 -0.37 13.84
C ARG A 299 -23.72 -0.74 12.67
N ALA A 300 -23.70 0.11 11.64
CA ALA A 300 -22.70 0.01 10.59
C ALA A 300 -21.33 0.35 11.18
N VAL A 301 -20.38 -0.57 11.05
CA VAL A 301 -18.98 -0.39 11.44
C VAL A 301 -18.08 -0.55 10.23
N SER A 302 -16.93 0.13 10.24
CA SER A 302 -15.91 -0.08 9.22
C SER A 302 -15.44 -1.53 9.26
N TRP A 303 -15.49 -2.20 8.12
CA TRP A 303 -15.12 -3.60 7.97
C TRP A 303 -14.17 -3.76 6.78
N PRO A 304 -12.93 -3.25 6.88
CA PRO A 304 -11.99 -3.33 5.79
C PRO A 304 -11.57 -4.78 5.55
N GLY A 305 -11.21 -5.04 4.30
CA GLY A 305 -10.93 -6.33 3.68
C GLY A 305 -12.02 -6.82 2.72
N LEU A 306 -13.15 -6.12 2.58
CA LEU A 306 -14.25 -6.57 1.72
C LEU A 306 -13.90 -6.43 0.24
N VAL A 307 -13.19 -5.37 -0.15
CA VAL A 307 -12.82 -5.18 -1.56
C VAL A 307 -11.95 -6.34 -2.05
N GLY A 308 -10.90 -6.68 -1.30
CA GLY A 308 -10.04 -7.83 -1.62
C GLY A 308 -10.78 -9.17 -1.58
N ALA A 309 -11.63 -9.39 -0.58
CA ALA A 309 -12.38 -10.64 -0.47
C ALA A 309 -13.40 -10.81 -1.62
N HIS A 310 -14.17 -9.78 -1.93
CA HIS A 310 -15.10 -9.82 -3.07
C HIS A 310 -14.35 -10.00 -4.40
N TYR A 311 -13.17 -9.41 -4.56
CA TYR A 311 -12.35 -9.58 -5.75
C TYR A 311 -11.96 -11.06 -5.94
N LEU A 312 -11.42 -11.71 -4.91
CA LEU A 312 -11.06 -13.13 -4.97
C LEU A 312 -12.29 -14.04 -5.13
N ARG A 313 -13.41 -13.69 -4.50
CA ARG A 313 -14.69 -14.40 -4.65
C ARG A 313 -15.16 -14.37 -6.12
N ALA A 314 -15.07 -13.23 -6.78
CA ALA A 314 -15.48 -13.04 -8.17
C ALA A 314 -14.47 -13.60 -9.19
N LEU A 315 -13.17 -13.67 -8.84
CA LEU A 315 -12.11 -14.06 -9.76
C LEU A 315 -12.32 -15.50 -10.29
N PRO A 316 -12.37 -15.70 -11.62
CA PRO A 316 -12.39 -17.03 -12.20
C PRO A 316 -11.02 -17.70 -11.99
N VAL A 317 -11.00 -18.89 -11.38
CA VAL A 317 -9.75 -19.60 -11.06
C VAL A 317 -8.89 -19.86 -12.32
N GLY A 318 -9.51 -20.07 -13.48
CA GLY A 318 -8.80 -20.25 -14.75
C GLY A 318 -8.10 -18.99 -15.28
N ARG A 319 -8.40 -17.80 -14.72
CA ARG A 319 -7.70 -16.54 -15.05
C ARG A 319 -6.48 -16.28 -14.15
N VAL A 320 -6.26 -17.10 -13.12
CA VAL A 320 -5.05 -17.02 -12.29
C VAL A 320 -3.90 -17.68 -13.06
N GLU A 321 -2.85 -16.91 -13.36
CA GLU A 321 -1.70 -17.44 -14.07
C GLU A 321 -0.93 -18.44 -13.21
N LYS A 322 -0.35 -19.47 -13.84
CA LYS A 322 0.40 -20.54 -13.14
C LYS A 322 1.55 -20.02 -12.28
N GLY A 323 2.12 -18.86 -12.62
CA GLY A 323 3.20 -18.23 -11.87
C GLY A 323 2.74 -17.44 -10.63
N TRP A 324 1.45 -17.16 -10.49
CA TRP A 324 0.93 -16.42 -9.33
C TRP A 324 0.54 -17.36 -8.20
N ALA A 325 -0.20 -18.42 -8.53
CA ALA A 325 -0.61 -19.45 -7.60
C ALA A 325 -0.99 -20.73 -8.34
N THR A 326 -0.91 -21.87 -7.66
CA THR A 326 -1.50 -23.11 -8.15
C THR A 326 -3.03 -23.00 -8.18
N ARG A 327 -3.69 -23.79 -9.04
CA ARG A 327 -5.16 -23.86 -9.11
C ARG A 327 -5.79 -24.17 -7.75
N ARG A 328 -5.15 -25.05 -6.96
CA ARG A 328 -5.61 -25.43 -5.61
C ARG A 328 -5.53 -24.24 -4.65
N GLN A 329 -4.41 -23.51 -4.63
CA GLN A 329 -4.27 -22.30 -3.81
C GLN A 329 -5.30 -21.24 -4.18
N ALA A 330 -5.50 -20.97 -5.47
CA ALA A 330 -6.51 -20.02 -5.94
C ALA A 330 -7.94 -20.44 -5.54
N LEU A 331 -8.25 -21.73 -5.60
CA LEU A 331 -9.54 -22.26 -5.12
C LEU A 331 -9.70 -22.08 -3.60
N ASN A 332 -8.67 -22.40 -2.82
CA ASN A 332 -8.68 -22.23 -1.37
C ASN A 332 -8.90 -20.77 -0.97
N MET A 333 -8.22 -19.83 -1.64
CA MET A 333 -8.40 -18.40 -1.40
C MET A 333 -9.80 -17.94 -1.77
N LYS A 334 -10.38 -18.44 -2.87
CA LYS A 334 -11.77 -18.15 -3.24
C LYS A 334 -12.77 -18.65 -2.19
N ILE A 335 -12.53 -19.83 -1.60
CA ILE A 335 -13.35 -20.39 -0.52
C ILE A 335 -13.21 -19.53 0.75
N ALA A 336 -11.98 -19.20 1.15
CA ALA A 336 -11.71 -18.34 2.30
C ALA A 336 -12.36 -16.95 2.13
N ALA A 337 -12.29 -16.38 0.93
CA ALA A 337 -12.92 -15.11 0.61
C ALA A 337 -14.45 -15.17 0.72
N ARG A 338 -15.06 -16.28 0.29
CA ARG A 338 -16.51 -16.50 0.45
C ARG A 338 -16.90 -16.59 1.92
N HIS A 339 -16.10 -17.26 2.75
CA HIS A 339 -16.34 -17.34 4.19
C HIS A 339 -16.24 -15.97 4.85
N PHE A 340 -15.15 -15.23 4.59
CA PHE A 340 -14.92 -13.90 5.16
C PHE A 340 -15.99 -12.89 4.73
N ALA A 341 -16.32 -12.84 3.44
CA ALA A 341 -17.36 -11.97 2.92
C ALA A 341 -18.77 -12.37 3.38
N GLY A 342 -18.99 -13.64 3.74
CA GLY A 342 -20.29 -14.17 4.15
C GLY A 342 -21.41 -13.81 3.18
N GLU A 343 -22.52 -13.32 3.74
CA GLU A 343 -23.72 -12.89 3.01
C GLU A 343 -23.66 -11.43 2.54
N MET A 344 -22.51 -10.75 2.67
CA MET A 344 -22.39 -9.36 2.24
C MET A 344 -22.50 -9.25 0.72
N THR A 345 -23.33 -8.30 0.30
CA THR A 345 -23.52 -7.92 -1.10
C THR A 345 -22.20 -7.51 -1.71
N ASP A 346 -21.88 -8.02 -2.90
CA ASP A 346 -20.71 -7.56 -3.64
C ASP A 346 -20.88 -6.10 -4.03
N ARG A 347 -19.95 -5.24 -3.59
CA ARG A 347 -19.94 -3.80 -3.92
C ARG A 347 -18.66 -3.39 -4.66
N ASN A 348 -17.91 -4.34 -5.21
CA ASN A 348 -16.64 -4.03 -5.85
C ASN A 348 -16.79 -3.15 -7.08
N ALA A 349 -17.86 -3.32 -7.85
CA ALA A 349 -18.12 -2.48 -9.01
C ALA A 349 -18.28 -1.02 -8.57
N GLU A 350 -19.10 -0.76 -7.55
CA GLU A 350 -19.32 0.56 -6.97
C GLU A 350 -18.03 1.15 -6.38
N ALA A 351 -17.26 0.35 -5.62
CA ALA A 351 -15.99 0.80 -5.06
C ALA A 351 -14.99 1.21 -6.15
N PHE A 352 -14.89 0.41 -7.22
CA PHE A 352 -14.00 0.70 -8.34
C PHE A 352 -14.46 1.94 -9.12
N GLU A 353 -15.76 2.07 -9.42
CA GLU A 353 -16.30 3.26 -10.08
C GLU A 353 -16.10 4.53 -9.24
N ASN A 354 -16.32 4.46 -7.93
CA ASN A 354 -16.12 5.58 -7.02
C ASN A 354 -14.67 6.05 -7.03
N CYS A 355 -13.70 5.14 -6.91
CA CYS A 355 -12.28 5.48 -6.96
C CYS A 355 -11.86 6.06 -8.31
N VAL A 356 -12.32 5.46 -9.43
CA VAL A 356 -12.02 5.96 -10.78
C VAL A 356 -12.58 7.36 -10.97
N ARG A 357 -13.86 7.57 -10.65
CA ARG A 357 -14.52 8.87 -10.77
C ARG A 357 -13.80 9.94 -9.94
N LEU A 358 -13.48 9.62 -8.68
CA LEU A 358 -12.83 10.53 -7.75
C LEU A 358 -11.44 10.97 -8.26
N VAL A 359 -10.63 10.03 -8.75
CA VAL A 359 -9.31 10.32 -9.32
C VAL A 359 -9.42 11.12 -10.62
N GLN A 360 -10.31 10.73 -11.53
CA GLN A 360 -10.50 11.43 -12.81
C GLN A 360 -10.98 12.87 -12.62
N GLN A 361 -11.88 13.10 -11.64
CA GLN A 361 -12.30 14.45 -11.27
C GLN A 361 -11.13 15.28 -10.74
N ALA A 362 -10.27 14.71 -9.89
CA ALA A 362 -9.12 15.42 -9.34
C ALA A 362 -8.05 15.77 -10.39
N LEU A 363 -7.77 14.84 -11.31
CA LEU A 363 -6.87 15.09 -12.44
C LEU A 363 -7.48 16.15 -13.39
N GLY A 364 -8.73 15.95 -13.84
CA GLY A 364 -9.39 16.86 -14.78
C GLY A 364 -9.67 18.28 -14.25
N ALA A 365 -9.91 18.44 -12.95
CA ALA A 365 -10.10 19.75 -12.33
C ALA A 365 -8.84 20.62 -12.40
N SER A 366 -7.66 20.00 -12.44
CA SER A 366 -6.38 20.73 -12.51
C SER A 366 -6.17 21.43 -13.85
N GLY A 367 -6.61 20.80 -14.95
CA GLY A 367 -6.51 21.36 -16.30
C GLY A 367 -7.42 22.56 -16.55
N ALA A 368 -8.59 22.62 -15.90
CA ALA A 368 -9.57 23.70 -16.10
C ALA A 368 -9.11 25.05 -15.54
N THR A 369 -8.24 25.06 -14.53
CA THR A 369 -7.73 26.30 -13.90
C THR A 369 -6.49 26.89 -14.56
N GLY A 370 -5.86 26.20 -15.52
CA GLY A 370 -4.54 26.57 -16.05
C GLY A 370 -4.49 27.21 -17.45
N VAL A 371 -5.58 27.21 -18.22
CA VAL A 371 -5.55 27.62 -19.64
C VAL A 371 -5.94 29.10 -19.85
N THR A 372 -5.19 30.01 -19.23
CA THR A 372 -5.19 31.44 -19.61
C THR A 372 -3.81 32.05 -19.83
N GLY A 373 -2.72 31.28 -19.91
CA GLY A 373 -1.44 31.87 -20.29
C GLY A 373 -0.31 30.88 -20.57
N ALA A 374 0.44 31.16 -21.64
CA ALA A 374 1.73 30.57 -22.01
C ALA A 374 1.72 29.22 -22.75
N THR A 375 1.54 29.30 -24.07
CA THR A 375 2.05 28.31 -25.04
C THR A 375 3.58 28.34 -25.09
N GLY A 376 4.23 27.57 -24.20
CA GLY A 376 5.68 27.29 -24.25
C GLY A 376 5.93 25.84 -24.65
N ARG A 377 6.20 25.58 -25.94
CA ARG A 377 6.63 24.26 -26.43
C ARG A 377 7.94 23.86 -25.76
N MET A 378 7.90 22.85 -24.90
CA MET A 378 9.10 22.20 -24.36
C MET A 378 9.68 21.26 -25.42
N ARG A 379 10.82 21.66 -26.02
CA ARG A 379 11.63 20.80 -26.89
C ARG A 379 12.40 19.81 -26.01
N VAL A 380 12.12 18.52 -26.16
CA VAL A 380 13.02 17.45 -25.75
C VAL A 380 14.25 17.54 -26.66
N GLY A 381 15.44 17.65 -26.07
CA GLY A 381 16.70 17.75 -26.80
C GLY A 381 17.03 16.44 -27.51
N ASP A 382 17.13 16.49 -28.83
CA ASP A 382 17.76 15.46 -29.66
C ASP A 382 19.26 15.41 -29.33
N GLY A 383 19.69 14.30 -28.71
CA GLY A 383 21.08 13.99 -28.45
C GLY A 383 21.54 12.77 -29.26
N ALA A 384 22.38 13.04 -30.28
CA ALA A 384 23.37 12.17 -30.90
C ALA A 384 22.90 10.91 -31.66
N GLN A 385 22.72 11.07 -32.98
CA GLN A 385 22.82 10.01 -33.99
C GLN A 385 24.26 9.47 -34.08
N GLY A 386 24.48 8.25 -33.59
CA GLY A 386 25.62 7.42 -33.95
C GLY A 386 25.31 6.61 -35.20
N ARG A 387 26.04 6.87 -36.28
CA ARG A 387 26.01 6.11 -37.55
C ARG A 387 26.36 4.64 -37.28
N SER A 388 25.45 3.73 -37.60
CA SER A 388 25.78 2.31 -37.80
C SER A 388 25.42 1.92 -39.22
N THR A 389 26.46 1.67 -40.00
CA THR A 389 26.41 1.17 -41.38
C THR A 389 25.98 -0.30 -41.37
N ALA A 390 24.82 -0.59 -41.94
CA ALA A 390 24.46 -1.94 -42.34
C ALA A 390 25.29 -2.38 -43.56
N PRO A 391 25.72 -3.64 -43.64
CA PRO A 391 26.08 -4.24 -44.91
C PRO A 391 24.91 -5.06 -45.47
N ASP A 392 24.53 -4.69 -46.70
CA ASP A 392 23.90 -5.56 -47.69
C ASP A 392 24.65 -6.90 -47.81
N ARG A 393 23.94 -8.03 -47.64
CA ARG A 393 24.22 -9.28 -48.37
C ARG A 393 22.94 -10.10 -48.57
N LEU A 394 22.43 -9.99 -49.80
CA LEU A 394 22.09 -11.06 -50.76
C LEU A 394 21.61 -12.44 -50.24
N ARG A 395 20.45 -12.81 -50.79
CA ARG A 395 19.86 -14.15 -50.95
C ARG A 395 20.86 -15.20 -51.49
N ALA A 396 20.73 -16.46 -51.05
CA ALA A 396 20.40 -17.63 -51.92
C ALA A 396 20.45 -19.00 -51.17
N SER A 397 19.35 -19.74 -51.33
CA SER A 397 19.15 -21.20 -51.54
C SER A 397 20.00 -22.31 -50.88
N LEU A 398 19.27 -23.42 -50.62
CA LEU A 398 19.66 -24.85 -50.59
C LEU A 398 20.11 -25.44 -49.24
N ALA A 399 19.19 -26.12 -48.56
CA ALA A 399 19.14 -27.58 -48.33
C ALA A 399 18.05 -27.91 -47.30
#